data_AF-A0A5C3LWU6-F1
#
_entry.id   AF-A0A5C3LWU6-F1
#
_cell.length_a   1.000
_cell.length_b   1.000
_cell.length_c   1.000
_cell.angle_alpha   90.00
_cell.angle_beta   90.00
_cell.angle_gamma   90.00
#
_symmetry.space_group_name_H-M   'P 1'
#
loop_
_entity.id
_entity.type
_entity.pdbx_description
1 polymer ?
#
loop_
_entity_poly.entity_id
_entity_poly.type
_entity_poly.pdbx_seq_one_letter_code
_entity_poly.pdbx_strand_id
1 'polypeptide(L)'
;MTVDELSQPLSLLRSNFIPSLAQIEPIRRSINKRQEDIHILDNEISLLRSVLSQLETHRENLHTYVTNQRCLISPIRRLPVEVLGEIFLECSSSVSVCDPQSFVRIVRQVCVHWREIALSLPTLW
;
A
#
# COMPACT_ATOMS: atom_id res chain seq x y z
N MET A 1 13.36 -17.53 -48.60
CA MET A 1 13.25 -17.16 -47.18
C MET A 1 11.96 -16.42 -46.97
N THR A 2 11.00 -17.03 -46.28
CA THR A 2 9.65 -16.48 -46.07
C THR A 2 9.63 -15.60 -44.82
N VAL A 3 8.62 -14.74 -44.71
CA VAL A 3 8.42 -13.77 -43.60
C VAL A 3 8.40 -14.45 -42.22
N ASP A 4 8.13 -15.75 -42.20
CA ASP A 4 8.01 -16.60 -41.01
C ASP A 4 9.37 -17.00 -40.40
N GLU A 5 10.46 -16.99 -41.17
CA GLU A 5 11.82 -17.26 -40.65
C GLU A 5 12.38 -16.09 -39.80
N LEU A 6 11.82 -14.88 -39.95
CA LEU A 6 12.17 -13.71 -39.13
C LEU A 6 11.47 -13.69 -37.77
N SER A 7 10.60 -14.66 -37.50
CA SER A 7 9.89 -14.85 -36.23
C SER A 7 10.81 -15.42 -35.13
N GLN A 8 11.97 -15.99 -35.49
CA GLN A 8 12.93 -16.58 -34.55
C GLN A 8 14.29 -15.85 -34.57
N PRO A 9 14.36 -14.60 -34.05
CA PRO A 9 15.56 -13.76 -34.15
C PRO A 9 16.80 -14.37 -33.47
N LEU A 10 16.62 -15.23 -32.46
CA LEU A 10 17.74 -15.81 -31.71
C LEU A 10 18.57 -16.83 -32.50
N SER A 11 17.97 -17.56 -33.45
CA SER A 11 18.70 -18.51 -34.29
C SER A 11 19.51 -17.78 -35.38
N LEU A 12 18.96 -16.70 -35.93
CA LEU A 12 19.63 -15.84 -36.91
C LEU A 12 20.81 -15.05 -36.32
N LEU A 13 20.66 -14.55 -35.09
CA LEU A 13 21.74 -13.87 -34.38
C LEU A 13 22.94 -14.79 -34.06
N ARG A 14 22.72 -16.11 -34.01
CA ARG A 14 23.77 -17.11 -33.73
C ARG A 14 24.50 -17.62 -34.98
N SER A 15 23.98 -17.37 -36.19
CA SER A 15 24.49 -17.94 -37.44
C SER A 15 25.35 -17.00 -38.29
N ASN A 16 25.82 -15.88 -37.74
CA ASN A 16 26.47 -14.79 -38.49
C ASN A 16 25.61 -14.29 -39.68
N PHE A 17 24.28 -14.41 -39.59
CA PHE A 17 23.38 -13.98 -40.64
C PHE A 17 23.44 -12.46 -40.80
N ILE A 18 23.78 -12.00 -42.01
CA ILE A 18 23.77 -10.59 -42.39
C ILE A 18 22.58 -10.38 -43.33
N PRO A 19 21.57 -9.57 -42.94
CA PRO A 19 20.44 -9.31 -43.80
C PRO A 19 20.88 -8.57 -45.07
N SER A 20 20.39 -9.01 -46.22
CA SER A 20 20.53 -8.26 -47.47
C SER A 20 19.65 -7.00 -47.47
N LEU A 21 19.94 -6.03 -48.35
CA LEU A 21 19.14 -4.80 -48.49
C LEU A 21 17.63 -5.07 -48.70
N ALA A 22 17.28 -6.14 -49.42
CA ALA A 22 15.89 -6.55 -49.64
C ALA A 22 15.20 -7.10 -48.37
N GLN A 23 15.97 -7.62 -47.41
CA GLN A 23 15.48 -8.17 -46.14
C GLN A 23 15.42 -7.13 -45.02
N ILE A 24 16.22 -6.06 -45.10
CA ILE A 24 16.25 -4.98 -44.10
C ILE A 24 14.89 -4.27 -44.00
N GLU A 25 14.26 -3.94 -45.11
CA GLU A 25 12.98 -3.19 -45.10
C GLU A 25 11.80 -3.97 -44.49
N PRO A 26 11.60 -5.28 -44.78
CA PRO A 26 10.66 -6.11 -44.05
C PRO A 26 10.94 -6.17 -42.54
N ILE A 27 12.21 -6.30 -42.14
CA ILE A 27 12.61 -6.33 -40.72
C ILE A 27 12.27 -5.01 -40.04
N ARG A 28 12.63 -3.87 -40.64
CA ARG A 28 12.30 -2.53 -40.12
C ARG A 28 10.80 -2.33 -39.96
N ARG A 29 9.99 -2.72 -40.95
CA ARG A 29 8.52 -2.66 -40.85
C ARG A 29 7.98 -3.52 -39.70
N SER A 30 8.53 -4.72 -39.52
CA SER A 30 8.16 -5.60 -38.40
C SER A 30 8.50 -4.98 -37.05
N ILE A 31 9.68 -4.36 -36.92
CA ILE A 31 10.11 -3.64 -35.71
C ILE A 31 9.17 -2.47 -35.43
N ASN A 32 8.92 -1.61 -36.41
CA ASN A 32 8.06 -0.43 -36.24
C ASN A 32 6.63 -0.83 -35.83
N LYS A 33 6.09 -1.88 -36.45
CA LYS A 33 4.77 -2.40 -36.07
C LYS A 33 4.76 -2.88 -34.62
N ARG A 34 5.74 -3.69 -34.20
CA ARG A 34 5.81 -4.16 -32.82
C ARG A 34 6.05 -3.03 -31.83
N GLN A 35 6.79 -2.00 -32.22
CA GLN A 35 7.03 -0.83 -31.39
C GLN A 35 5.73 -0.04 -31.15
N GLU A 36 4.86 0.06 -32.15
CA GLU A 36 3.52 0.63 -32.01
C GLU A 36 2.65 -0.22 -31.09
N ASP A 37 2.64 -1.55 -31.29
CA ASP A 37 1.89 -2.47 -30.43
C ASP A 37 2.33 -2.36 -28.96
N ILE A 38 3.64 -2.25 -28.70
CA ILE A 38 4.19 -2.01 -27.36
C ILE A 38 3.68 -0.69 -26.79
N HIS A 39 3.71 0.38 -27.57
CA HIS A 39 3.26 1.70 -27.12
C HIS A 39 1.77 1.71 -26.75
N ILE A 40 0.94 1.01 -27.52
CA ILE A 40 -0.49 0.83 -27.21
C ILE A 40 -0.66 0.09 -25.87
N LEU A 41 0.06 -1.02 -25.70
CA LEU A 41 0.02 -1.81 -24.46
C LEU A 41 0.50 -1.02 -23.25
N ASP A 42 1.58 -0.25 -23.38
CA ASP A 42 2.11 0.59 -22.30
C ASP A 42 1.10 1.66 -21.87
N ASN A 43 0.37 2.25 -22.82
CA ASN A 43 -0.70 3.21 -22.52
C ASN A 43 -1.87 2.56 -21.78
N GLU A 44 -2.29 1.36 -22.21
CA GLU A 44 -3.36 0.61 -21.52
C GLU A 44 -2.93 0.20 -20.11
N ILE A 45 -1.70 -0.29 -19.94
CA ILE A 45 -1.12 -0.62 -18.63
C ILE A 45 -1.10 0.62 -17.72
N SER A 46 -0.68 1.78 -18.26
CA SER A 46 -0.65 3.04 -17.52
C SER A 46 -2.03 3.47 -17.03
N LEU A 47 -3.04 3.40 -17.92
CA LEU A 47 -4.42 3.70 -17.58
C LEU A 47 -4.96 2.77 -16.48
N LEU A 48 -4.77 1.46 -16.65
CA LEU A 48 -5.24 0.47 -15.67
C LEU A 48 -4.57 0.64 -14.30
N ARG A 49 -3.27 0.96 -14.27
CA ARG A 49 -2.55 1.27 -13.02
C ARG A 49 -3.11 2.52 -12.34
N SER A 50 -3.46 3.55 -13.09
CA SER A 50 -4.10 4.76 -12.54
C SER A 50 -5.45 4.44 -11.91
N VAL A 51 -6.30 3.68 -12.60
CA VAL A 51 -7.60 3.25 -12.09
C VAL A 51 -7.44 2.40 -10.83
N LEU A 52 -6.51 1.45 -10.83
CA LEU A 52 -6.22 0.61 -9.67
C LEU A 52 -5.80 1.47 -8.46
N SER A 53 -4.89 2.41 -8.65
CA SER A 53 -4.43 3.31 -7.60
C SER A 53 -5.56 4.15 -6.99
N GLN A 54 -6.49 4.64 -7.82
CA GLN A 54 -7.68 5.38 -7.36
C GLN A 54 -8.59 4.48 -6.51
N LEU A 55 -8.85 3.26 -6.96
CA LEU A 55 -9.68 2.30 -6.23
C LEU A 55 -9.04 1.88 -4.90
N GLU A 56 -7.73 1.66 -4.87
CA GLU A 56 -7.00 1.35 -3.64
C GLU A 56 -7.07 2.51 -2.63
N THR A 57 -6.87 3.75 -3.11
CA THR A 57 -7.00 4.95 -2.28
C THR A 57 -8.41 5.07 -1.71
N HIS A 58 -9.44 4.85 -2.53
CA HIS A 58 -10.82 4.90 -2.08
C HIS A 58 -11.13 3.81 -1.04
N ARG A 59 -10.64 2.59 -1.26
CA ARG A 59 -10.77 1.48 -0.31
C ARG A 59 -10.13 1.81 1.04
N GLU A 60 -8.92 2.38 1.04
CA GLU A 60 -8.23 2.75 2.27
C GLU A 60 -8.96 3.86 3.04
N ASN A 61 -9.48 4.86 2.32
CA ASN A 61 -10.29 5.91 2.92
C ASN A 61 -11.56 5.36 3.58
N LEU A 62 -12.25 4.41 2.93
CA LEU A 62 -13.42 3.75 3.51
C LEU A 62 -13.05 2.88 4.72
N HIS A 63 -11.93 2.15 4.65
CA HIS A 63 -11.46 1.35 5.77
C HIS A 63 -11.15 2.22 7.00
N THR A 64 -10.47 3.36 6.78
CA THR A 64 -10.22 4.37 7.81
C THR A 64 -11.52 4.94 8.36
N TYR A 65 -12.49 5.30 7.49
CA TYR A 65 -13.78 5.81 7.91
C TYR A 65 -14.53 4.81 8.80
N VAL A 66 -14.67 3.55 8.38
CA VAL A 66 -15.34 2.49 9.14
C VAL A 66 -14.65 2.26 10.49
N THR A 67 -13.32 2.25 10.51
CA THR A 67 -12.54 2.10 11.74
C THR A 67 -12.83 3.24 12.71
N ASN A 68 -12.81 4.49 12.24
CA ASN A 68 -13.14 5.66 13.06
C ASN A 68 -14.58 5.58 13.61
N GLN A 69 -15.55 5.21 12.78
CA GLN A 69 -16.95 5.05 13.20
C GLN A 69 -17.09 3.97 14.28
N ARG A 70 -16.42 2.82 14.13
CA ARG A 70 -16.38 1.77 15.16
C ARG A 70 -15.78 2.28 16.47
N CYS A 71 -14.70 3.06 16.39
CA CYS A 71 -14.10 3.68 17.57
C CYS A 71 -15.07 4.64 18.27
N LEU A 72 -15.89 5.41 17.54
CA LEU A 72 -16.88 6.34 18.11
C LEU A 72 -17.94 5.62 18.94
N ILE A 73 -18.37 4.43 18.52
CA ILE A 73 -19.41 3.65 19.21
C ILE A 73 -18.82 2.59 20.16
N SER A 74 -17.51 2.58 20.37
CA SER A 74 -16.85 1.60 21.22
C SER A 74 -17.40 1.69 22.67
N PRO A 75 -17.75 0.56 23.30
CA PRO A 75 -18.26 0.52 24.67
C PRO A 75 -17.35 1.24 25.67
N ILE A 76 -16.04 1.24 25.41
CA ILE A 76 -15.05 1.85 26.31
C ILE A 76 -15.21 3.36 26.47
N ARG A 77 -15.91 4.03 25.54
CA ARG A 77 -16.25 5.46 25.64
C ARG A 77 -17.43 5.75 26.56
N ARG A 78 -18.14 4.72 27.01
CA ARG A 78 -19.28 4.81 27.94
C ARG A 78 -18.90 4.36 29.35
N LEU A 79 -17.66 3.91 29.55
CA LEU A 79 -17.21 3.55 30.89
C LEU A 79 -17.14 4.80 31.77
N PRO A 80 -17.55 4.70 33.03
CA PRO A 80 -17.27 5.73 34.02
C PRO A 80 -15.77 5.99 34.10
N VAL A 81 -15.40 7.24 34.39
CA VAL A 81 -14.01 7.68 34.43
C VAL A 81 -13.22 6.95 35.52
N GLU A 82 -13.89 6.55 36.60
CA GLU A 82 -13.35 5.79 37.72
C GLU A 82 -12.91 4.39 37.28
N VAL A 83 -13.78 3.69 36.53
CA VAL A 83 -13.49 2.35 36.00
C VAL A 83 -12.34 2.41 34.99
N LEU A 84 -12.34 3.42 34.12
CA LEU A 84 -11.26 3.60 33.14
C LEU A 84 -9.92 3.91 33.82
N GLY A 85 -9.95 4.72 34.89
CA GLY A 85 -8.76 5.04 35.69
C GLY A 85 -8.21 3.83 36.41
N GLU A 86 -9.05 2.99 37.00
CA GLU A 86 -8.65 1.73 37.64
C GLU A 86 -7.99 0.79 36.63
N ILE A 87 -8.57 0.64 35.43
CA ILE A 87 -7.95 -0.12 34.33
C ILE A 87 -6.57 0.44 33.98
N PHE A 88 -6.41 1.77 33.89
CA PHE A 88 -5.10 2.36 33.59
C PHE A 88 -4.07 2.06 34.68
N LEU A 89 -4.45 2.09 35.96
CA LEU A 89 -3.54 1.81 37.07
C LEU A 89 -3.10 0.34 37.08
N GLU A 90 -4.02 -0.59 36.90
CA GLU A 90 -3.72 -2.02 36.80
C GLU A 90 -2.82 -2.33 35.59
N CYS A 91 -3.12 -1.74 34.43
CA CYS A 91 -2.29 -1.89 33.23
C CYS A 91 -0.91 -1.23 33.38
N SER A 92 -0.82 -0.06 34.03
CA SER A 92 0.47 0.59 34.27
C SER A 92 1.38 -0.24 35.17
N SER A 93 0.81 -0.88 36.19
CA SER A 93 1.52 -1.72 37.15
C SER A 93 2.09 -2.98 36.48
N SER A 94 1.33 -3.57 35.54
CA SER A 94 1.74 -4.75 34.77
C SER A 94 2.71 -4.44 33.62
N VAL A 95 2.60 -3.27 32.97
CA VAL A 95 3.52 -2.80 31.91
C VAL A 95 4.83 -2.22 32.47
N SER A 96 4.87 -1.88 33.76
CA SER A 96 6.01 -1.28 34.46
C SER A 96 7.31 -2.11 34.41
N VAL A 97 7.24 -3.39 34.02
CA VAL A 97 8.42 -4.25 33.86
C VAL A 97 9.31 -3.82 32.68
N CYS A 98 8.77 -3.09 31.69
CA CYS A 98 9.54 -2.69 30.49
C CYS A 98 9.75 -1.18 30.32
N ASP A 99 8.77 -0.32 30.63
CA ASP A 99 8.90 1.16 30.67
C ASP A 99 7.54 1.78 31.07
N PRO A 100 7.33 2.25 32.30
CA PRO A 100 6.07 2.90 32.73
C PRO A 100 5.67 4.10 31.87
N GLN A 101 6.66 4.85 31.36
CA GLN A 101 6.43 6.04 30.53
C GLN A 101 5.83 5.68 29.16
N SER A 102 6.08 4.44 28.70
CA SER A 102 5.52 3.92 27.44
C SER A 102 4.01 3.74 27.53
N PHE A 103 3.49 3.23 28.65
CA PHE A 103 2.05 3.00 28.85
C PHE A 103 1.27 4.32 28.85
N VAL A 104 1.74 5.31 29.60
CA VAL A 104 1.12 6.64 29.66
C VAL A 104 1.13 7.30 28.28
N ARG A 105 2.22 7.15 27.51
CA ARG A 105 2.26 7.60 26.11
C ARG A 105 1.20 6.92 25.25
N ILE A 106 1.02 5.60 25.37
CA ILE A 106 0.05 4.83 24.58
C ILE A 106 -1.37 5.31 24.87
N VAL A 107 -1.77 5.35 26.15
CA VAL A 107 -3.13 5.72 26.59
C VAL A 107 -3.49 7.14 26.12
N ARG A 108 -2.54 8.09 26.19
CA ARG A 108 -2.74 9.48 25.72
C ARG A 108 -2.92 9.61 24.21
N GLN A 109 -2.55 8.61 23.42
CA GLN A 109 -2.69 8.62 21.95
C GLN A 109 -4.01 7.99 21.50
N VAL A 110 -4.77 7.32 22.38
CA VAL A 110 -6.02 6.64 22.01
C VAL A 110 -7.13 7.64 21.65
N CYS A 111 -7.45 8.57 22.55
CA CYS A 111 -8.40 9.66 22.29
C CYS A 111 -8.27 10.80 23.32
N VAL A 112 -8.96 11.92 23.09
CA VAL A 112 -8.98 13.07 24.01
C VAL A 112 -9.49 12.67 25.40
N HIS A 113 -10.57 11.91 25.48
CA HIS A 113 -11.15 11.47 26.76
C HIS A 113 -10.18 10.64 27.61
N TRP A 114 -9.48 9.69 26.99
CA TRP A 114 -8.46 8.87 27.68
C TRP A 114 -7.27 9.70 28.14
N ARG A 115 -6.86 10.67 27.31
CA ARG A 115 -5.78 11.59 27.66
C ARG A 115 -6.14 12.46 28.86
N GLU A 116 -7.35 12.99 28.91
CA GLU A 116 -7.84 13.79 30.04
C GLU A 116 -7.87 12.97 31.33
N ILE A 117 -8.39 11.74 31.28
CA ILE A 117 -8.41 10.83 32.42
C ILE A 117 -7.00 10.50 32.88
N ALA A 118 -6.10 10.10 31.97
CA ALA A 118 -4.71 9.79 32.31
C ALA A 118 -3.98 11.00 32.96
N LEU A 119 -4.23 12.22 32.48
CA LEU A 119 -3.68 13.46 33.05
C LEU A 119 -4.26 13.79 34.43
N SER A 120 -5.49 13.37 34.72
CA SER A 120 -6.14 13.57 36.02
C SER A 120 -5.72 12.57 37.10
N LEU A 121 -4.92 11.55 36.76
CA LEU A 121 -4.48 10.49 37.67
C LEU A 121 -3.00 10.69 38.05
N PRO A 122 -2.67 11.31 39.21
CA PRO A 122 -1.29 11.56 39.63
C PRO A 122 -0.46 10.28 39.83
N THR A 123 -1.12 9.15 40.09
CA THR A 123 -0.49 7.85 40.32
C THR A 123 0.07 7.19 39.06
N LEU A 124 -0.17 7.76 37.87
CA LEU A 124 0.41 7.30 36.60
C LEU A 124 1.78 7.96 36.28
N TRP A 125 2.27 8.89 37.11
CA TRP A 125 3.50 9.68 36.89
C TRP A 125 4.46 9.52 38.07
#